data_AF-A0A444R183-F1
#
_entry.id   AF-A0A444R183-F1
#
_cell.length_a   1.000
_cell.length_b   1.000
_cell.length_c   1.000
_cell.angle_alpha   90.00
_cell.angle_beta   90.00
_cell.angle_gamma   90.00
#
_symmetry.space_group_name_H-M   'P 1'
#
loop_
_entity.id
_entity.type
_entity.pdbx_description
1 polymer ?
#
loop_
_entity_poly.entity_id
_entity_poly.type
_entity_poly.pdbx_seq_one_letter_code
_entity_poly.pdbx_strand_id
1 'polypeptide(L)'
;LLEASLPSRVIALDLASLPGNRWKADLHDPRLREEADFYLSVRSSLPAHQVLHQLPLVCKIGAPDDVTLLINVALNGVPLVPLTSVPAALPLRLENQYFALDMHSDAAKSMLESGCCMIYAPGTMGDLKPELFAVLRT
;
A
#
# COMPACT_ATOMS: atom_id res chain seq x y z
N LEU A 1 29.92 -1.95 23.09
CA LEU A 1 28.62 -1.47 22.56
C LEU A 1 28.67 -1.65 21.06
N LEU A 2 28.14 -2.76 20.54
CA LEU A 2 27.98 -2.93 19.10
C LEU A 2 26.63 -2.32 18.74
N GLU A 3 26.64 -1.13 18.14
CA GLU A 3 25.53 -0.68 17.32
C GLU A 3 25.52 -1.54 16.06
N ALA A 4 24.89 -2.72 16.15
CA ALA A 4 24.51 -3.44 14.95
C ALA A 4 23.45 -2.59 14.25
N SER A 5 23.89 -1.78 13.27
CA SER A 5 23.00 -1.25 12.25
C SER A 5 22.38 -2.46 11.55
N LEU A 6 21.21 -2.88 12.03
CA LEU A 6 20.40 -3.84 11.32
C LEU A 6 20.14 -3.23 9.94
N PRO A 7 20.39 -3.96 8.84
CA PRO A 7 20.05 -3.46 7.51
C PRO A 7 18.59 -3.02 7.52
N SER A 8 18.31 -1.83 6.96
CA SER A 8 16.93 -1.33 6.86
C SER A 8 16.09 -2.39 6.16
N ARG A 9 15.21 -3.04 6.92
CA ARG A 9 14.28 -4.04 6.41
C ARG A 9 13.15 -3.40 5.62
N VAL A 10 13.08 -2.07 5.61
CA VAL A 10 12.03 -1.31 4.94
C VAL A 10 12.55 -0.72 3.65
N ILE A 11 11.78 -0.96 2.60
CA ILE A 11 11.92 -0.37 1.28
C ILE A 11 10.74 0.58 1.10
N ALA A 12 11.02 1.87 0.97
CA ALA A 12 10.02 2.83 0.51
C ALA A 12 9.88 2.69 -1.01
N LEU A 13 8.66 2.53 -1.49
CA LEU A 13 8.36 2.36 -2.91
C LEU A 13 7.87 3.70 -3.48
N ASP A 14 8.53 4.16 -4.54
CA ASP A 14 8.18 5.42 -5.19
C ASP A 14 6.81 5.30 -5.87
N LEU A 15 5.85 6.12 -5.40
CA LEU A 15 4.52 6.21 -5.98
C LEU A 15 4.45 7.38 -6.97
N ALA A 16 4.46 7.06 -8.26
CA ALA A 16 4.17 8.02 -9.31
C ALA A 16 2.68 8.38 -9.31
N SER A 17 2.36 9.66 -9.15
CA SER A 17 0.98 10.15 -9.22
C SER A 17 0.49 10.20 -10.67
N LEU A 18 -0.73 9.72 -10.88
CA LEU A 18 -1.42 9.68 -12.17
C LEU A 18 -2.75 10.44 -12.08
N PRO A 19 -3.30 10.91 -13.20
CA PRO A 19 -4.63 11.55 -13.22
C PRO A 19 -5.72 10.66 -12.63
N GLY A 20 -6.71 11.27 -11.98
CA GLY A 20 -7.89 10.57 -11.47
C GLY A 20 -7.68 9.83 -10.13
N ASN A 21 -6.87 10.40 -9.23
CA ASN A 21 -6.53 9.83 -7.92
C ASN A 21 -6.01 8.39 -8.02
N ARG A 22 -5.02 8.23 -8.88
CA ARG A 22 -4.30 6.99 -9.09
C ARG A 22 -2.82 7.17 -8.79
N TRP A 23 -2.21 6.10 -8.30
CA TRP A 23 -0.78 6.04 -8.05
C TRP A 23 -0.22 4.72 -8.54
N LYS A 24 1.03 4.73 -9.00
CA LYS A 24 1.73 3.56 -9.51
C LYS A 24 3.08 3.41 -8.81
N ALA A 25 3.41 2.21 -8.35
CA ALA A 25 4.75 1.82 -7.91
C ALA A 25 5.24 0.66 -8.77
N ASP A 26 6.47 0.77 -9.27
CA ASP A 26 7.15 -0.34 -9.95
C ASP A 26 7.83 -1.23 -8.89
N LEU A 27 7.57 -2.53 -8.94
CA LEU A 27 8.01 -3.53 -7.96
C LEU A 27 9.17 -4.37 -8.54
N HIS A 28 10.18 -3.71 -9.10
CA HIS A 28 11.30 -4.37 -9.78
C HIS A 28 12.40 -4.88 -8.84
N ASP A 29 12.39 -4.47 -7.57
CA ASP A 29 13.38 -4.96 -6.61
C ASP A 29 13.11 -6.46 -6.34
N PRO A 30 14.05 -7.36 -6.68
CA PRO A 30 13.84 -8.80 -6.56
C PRO A 30 13.53 -9.24 -5.12
N ARG A 31 14.00 -8.48 -4.12
CA ARG A 31 13.76 -8.77 -2.69
C ARG A 31 12.29 -8.69 -2.32
N LEU A 32 11.48 -7.96 -3.09
CA LEU A 32 10.03 -7.87 -2.86
C LEU A 32 9.30 -9.20 -3.12
N ARG A 33 9.92 -10.11 -3.87
CA ARG A 33 9.38 -11.44 -4.19
C ARG A 33 9.82 -12.50 -3.19
N GLU A 34 10.85 -12.22 -2.39
CA GLU A 34 11.44 -13.12 -1.39
C GLU A 34 10.84 -12.86 0.00
N GLU A 35 9.51 -12.94 0.09
CA GLU A 35 8.72 -12.68 1.31
C GLU A 35 8.80 -11.25 1.86
N ALA A 36 7.94 -10.37 1.35
CA ALA A 36 7.77 -9.02 1.88
C ALA A 36 6.32 -8.76 2.33
N ASP A 37 6.17 -8.03 3.43
CA ASP A 37 4.89 -7.48 3.86
C ASP A 37 4.75 -6.05 3.35
N PHE A 38 3.60 -5.71 2.78
CA PHE A 38 3.36 -4.40 2.20
C PHE A 38 2.43 -3.58 3.08
N TYR A 39 2.75 -2.29 3.18
CA TYR A 39 2.03 -1.36 4.02
C TYR A 39 1.76 -0.06 3.28
N LEU A 40 0.53 0.42 3.40
CA LEU A 40 0.10 1.72 2.92
C LEU A 40 0.05 2.69 4.10
N SER A 41 0.80 3.77 4.03
CA SER A 41 0.64 4.93 4.90
C SER A 41 -0.18 5.97 4.15
N VAL A 42 -1.20 6.53 4.78
CA VAL A 42 -2.08 7.51 4.16
C VAL A 42 -2.20 8.72 5.05
N ARG A 43 -2.00 9.90 4.45
CA ARG A 43 -2.45 11.17 5.01
C ARG A 43 -3.68 11.64 4.22
N SER A 44 -4.65 12.22 4.91
CA SER A 44 -5.86 12.79 4.31
C SER A 44 -6.36 13.96 5.16
N SER A 45 -7.09 14.89 4.54
CA SER A 45 -7.84 15.95 5.19
C SER A 45 -9.04 15.45 6.01
N LEU A 46 -9.42 14.17 5.88
CA LEU A 46 -10.52 13.58 6.62
C LEU A 46 -10.10 13.16 8.04
N PRO A 47 -11.04 13.06 8.99
CA PRO A 47 -10.78 12.53 10.33
C PRO A 47 -10.21 11.11 10.28
N ALA A 48 -9.21 10.81 11.12
CA ALA A 48 -8.52 9.52 11.15
C ALA A 48 -9.47 8.31 11.25
N HIS A 49 -10.51 8.38 12.10
CA HIS A 49 -11.49 7.31 12.25
C HIS A 49 -12.24 7.04 10.93
N GLN A 50 -12.57 8.09 10.18
CA GLN A 50 -13.25 7.97 8.90
C GLN A 50 -12.33 7.31 7.87
N VAL A 51 -11.06 7.70 7.81
CA VAL A 51 -10.05 7.08 6.93
C VAL A 51 -9.89 5.59 7.24
N LEU A 52 -9.71 5.24 8.53
CA LEU A 52 -9.53 3.85 8.97
C LEU A 52 -10.73 2.96 8.59
N HIS A 53 -11.95 3.47 8.69
CA HIS A 53 -13.16 2.70 8.37
C HIS A 53 -13.53 2.68 6.88
N GLN A 54 -13.38 3.80 6.17
CA GLN A 54 -13.86 3.93 4.79
C GLN A 54 -12.83 3.50 3.76
N LEU A 55 -11.54 3.80 3.97
CA LEU A 55 -10.52 3.55 2.96
C LEU A 55 -10.46 2.07 2.54
N PRO A 56 -10.53 1.06 3.44
CA PRO A 56 -10.53 -0.34 3.03
C PRO A 56 -11.67 -0.75 2.10
N LEU A 57 -12.80 -0.04 2.18
CA LEU A 57 -13.99 -0.36 1.39
C LEU A 57 -13.90 0.20 -0.04
N VAL A 58 -13.29 1.39 -0.17
CA VAL A 58 -13.32 2.17 -1.41
C VAL A 58 -11.98 2.20 -2.16
N CYS A 59 -10.87 2.00 -1.46
CA CYS A 59 -9.55 1.91 -2.08
C CYS A 59 -9.42 0.62 -2.88
N LYS A 60 -8.80 0.69 -4.04
CA LYS A 60 -8.51 -0.46 -4.91
C LYS A 60 -7.02 -0.52 -5.17
N ILE A 61 -6.44 -1.69 -4.92
CA ILE A 61 -5.02 -1.96 -5.13
C ILE A 61 -4.89 -3.22 -5.98
N GLY A 62 -3.98 -3.26 -6.94
CA GLY A 62 -3.75 -4.45 -7.77
C GLY A 62 -2.79 -4.19 -8.93
N ALA A 63 -2.75 -5.12 -9.88
CA ALA A 63 -1.95 -4.99 -11.10
C ALA A 63 -2.53 -3.92 -12.07
N PRO A 64 -1.75 -3.44 -13.05
CA PRO A 64 -2.18 -2.38 -13.99
C PRO A 64 -3.46 -2.69 -14.78
N ASP A 65 -3.54 -3.90 -15.32
CA ASP A 65 -4.70 -4.34 -16.11
C ASP A 65 -5.92 -4.51 -15.20
N ASP A 66 -5.70 -4.97 -13.97
CA ASP A 66 -6.74 -5.11 -12.97
C ASP A 66 -7.30 -3.75 -12.56
N VAL A 67 -6.50 -2.71 -12.32
CA VAL A 67 -7.04 -1.43 -11.80
C VAL A 67 -7.89 -0.70 -12.83
N THR A 68 -7.55 -0.80 -14.12
CA THR A 68 -8.37 -0.24 -15.20
C THR A 68 -9.69 -1.02 -15.36
N LEU A 69 -9.65 -2.34 -15.17
CA LEU A 69 -10.83 -3.21 -15.18
C LEU A 69 -11.65 -3.10 -13.88
N LEU A 70 -11.02 -2.86 -12.72
CA LEU A 70 -11.58 -2.75 -11.37
C LEU A 70 -12.58 -1.61 -11.24
N ILE A 71 -12.47 -0.59 -12.09
CA ILE A 71 -13.41 0.54 -12.14
C ILE A 71 -14.73 0.11 -12.82
N ASN A 72 -14.70 -0.91 -13.67
CA ASN A 72 -15.86 -1.36 -14.46
C ASN A 72 -16.30 -2.81 -14.16
N VAL A 73 -15.49 -3.61 -13.48
CA VAL A 73 -15.71 -5.03 -13.18
C VAL A 73 -15.29 -5.26 -11.73
N ALA A 74 -16.16 -5.93 -10.96
CA ALA A 74 -15.99 -6.25 -9.55
C ALA A 74 -14.89 -7.30 -9.29
N LEU A 75 -13.67 -7.08 -9.81
CA LEU A 75 -12.50 -7.81 -9.35
C LEU A 75 -12.22 -7.37 -7.91
N ASN A 76 -11.90 -8.32 -7.03
CA ASN A 76 -11.51 -7.98 -5.67
C ASN A 76 -10.02 -7.63 -5.71
N GLY A 77 -9.68 -6.34 -5.60
CA GLY A 77 -8.30 -5.90 -5.44
C GLY A 77 -7.67 -6.41 -4.13
N VAL A 78 -6.40 -6.11 -3.91
CA VAL A 78 -5.67 -6.45 -2.68
C VAL A 78 -6.38 -5.81 -1.48
N PRO A 79 -6.89 -6.59 -0.52
CA PRO A 79 -7.56 -6.06 0.66
C PRO A 79 -6.62 -5.19 1.52
N LEU A 80 -7.15 -4.10 2.06
CA LEU A 80 -6.47 -3.29 3.07
C LEU A 80 -6.97 -3.65 4.46
N VAL A 81 -6.04 -3.84 5.39
CA VAL A 81 -6.31 -4.14 6.80
C VAL A 81 -5.78 -3.00 7.66
N PRO A 82 -6.64 -2.22 8.35
CA PRO A 82 -6.19 -1.16 9.25
C PRO A 82 -5.28 -1.71 10.35
N LEU A 83 -4.17 -1.03 10.61
CA LEU A 83 -3.25 -1.42 11.68
C LEU A 83 -3.68 -0.82 13.03
N THR A 84 -3.62 -1.63 14.08
CA THR A 84 -3.80 -1.19 15.48
C THR A 84 -2.52 -0.61 16.07
N SER A 85 -1.37 -1.02 15.54
CA SER A 85 -0.05 -0.47 15.87
C SER A 85 0.85 -0.53 14.64
N VAL A 86 1.67 0.50 14.45
CA VAL A 86 2.59 0.59 13.32
C VAL A 86 3.84 -0.25 13.63
N PRO A 87 4.23 -1.22 12.77
CA PRO A 87 5.46 -1.98 12.94
C PRO A 87 6.67 -1.06 13.13
N ALA A 88 7.58 -1.45 14.04
CA ALA A 88 8.76 -0.66 14.40
C ALA A 88 9.69 -0.33 13.21
N ALA A 89 9.56 -1.10 12.12
CA ALA A 89 10.33 -0.89 10.90
C ALA A 89 9.82 0.33 10.10
N LEU A 90 8.52 0.66 10.16
CA LEU A 90 7.93 1.73 9.37
C LEU A 90 8.18 3.12 10.01
N PRO A 91 8.33 4.18 9.20
CA PRO A 91 8.45 5.54 9.72
C PRO A 91 7.14 5.97 10.39
N LEU A 92 7.21 6.36 11.67
CA LEU A 92 6.06 6.87 12.43
C LEU A 92 5.75 8.32 12.04
N ARG A 93 4.53 8.56 11.55
CA ARG A 93 3.98 9.88 11.26
C ARG A 93 2.64 10.03 11.98
N LEU A 94 2.56 11.00 12.89
CA LEU A 94 1.39 11.18 13.78
C LEU A 94 0.08 11.45 13.02
N GLU A 95 0.16 12.08 11.85
CA GLU A 95 -1.00 12.43 11.04
C GLU A 95 -1.44 11.31 10.09
N ASN A 96 -0.64 10.24 9.95
CA ASN A 96 -0.92 9.18 8.99
C ASN A 96 -1.62 7.99 9.63
N GLN A 97 -2.40 7.32 8.80
CA GLN A 97 -3.10 6.07 9.12
C GLN A 97 -2.44 4.97 8.29
N TYR A 98 -2.27 3.81 8.91
CA TYR A 98 -1.49 2.73 8.33
C TYR A 98 -2.37 1.50 8.11
N PHE A 99 -2.16 0.86 6.97
CA PHE A 99 -2.88 -0.32 6.55
C PHE A 99 -1.88 -1.36 6.06
N ALA A 100 -2.06 -2.62 6.43
CA ALA A 100 -1.40 -3.72 5.75
C ALA A 100 -2.16 -4.07 4.47
N LEU A 101 -1.43 -4.47 3.44
CA LEU A 101 -2.01 -5.15 2.28
C LEU A 101 -2.08 -6.64 2.61
N ASP A 102 -3.22 -7.29 2.35
CA ASP A 102 -3.33 -8.73 2.52
C ASP A 102 -2.61 -9.48 1.39
N MET A 103 -1.35 -9.81 1.66
CA MET A 103 -0.47 -10.49 0.71
C MET A 103 -0.83 -11.96 0.45
N HIS A 104 -1.83 -12.52 1.14
CA HIS A 104 -2.33 -13.88 0.86
C HIS A 104 -3.37 -13.91 -0.27
N SER A 105 -3.93 -12.75 -0.63
CA SER A 105 -4.94 -12.63 -1.69
C SER A 105 -4.37 -12.94 -3.09
N ASP A 106 -5.20 -13.47 -3.97
CA ASP A 106 -4.77 -13.75 -5.36
C ASP A 106 -4.42 -12.47 -6.12
N ALA A 107 -5.11 -11.36 -5.82
CA ALA A 107 -4.77 -10.05 -6.37
C ALA A 107 -3.35 -9.60 -5.98
N ALA A 108 -2.87 -9.93 -4.78
CA ALA A 108 -1.52 -9.59 -4.35
C ALA A 108 -0.47 -10.41 -5.11
N LYS A 109 -0.77 -11.69 -5.40
CA LYS A 109 0.10 -12.53 -6.25
C LYS A 109 0.19 -11.96 -7.66
N SER A 110 -0.94 -11.65 -8.30
CA SER A 110 -0.98 -11.02 -9.62
C SER A 110 -0.21 -9.69 -9.66
N MET A 111 -0.36 -8.87 -8.62
CA MET A 111 0.38 -7.61 -8.47
C MET A 111 1.90 -7.85 -8.46
N LEU A 112 2.40 -8.78 -7.65
CA LEU A 112 3.83 -9.12 -7.57
C LEU A 112 4.38 -9.74 -8.87
N GLU A 113 3.59 -10.61 -9.50
CA GLU A 113 3.92 -11.24 -10.79
C GLU A 113 4.04 -10.20 -11.91
N SER A 114 3.09 -9.25 -11.96
CA SER A 114 3.13 -8.12 -12.91
C SER A 114 4.31 -7.17 -12.68
N GLY A 115 4.90 -7.20 -11.47
CA GLY A 115 5.96 -6.28 -11.07
C GLY A 115 5.49 -4.83 -10.91
N CYS A 116 4.19 -4.60 -10.72
CA CYS A 116 3.62 -3.27 -10.62
C CYS A 116 2.44 -3.23 -9.65
N CYS A 117 2.40 -2.21 -8.80
CA CYS A 117 1.30 -1.91 -7.91
C CYS A 117 0.59 -0.63 -8.36
N MET A 118 -0.69 -0.74 -8.65
CA MET A 118 -1.58 0.37 -8.92
C MET A 118 -2.51 0.58 -7.73
N ILE A 119 -2.70 1.83 -7.35
CA ILE A 119 -3.57 2.25 -6.25
C ILE A 119 -4.58 3.25 -6.82
N TYR A 120 -5.85 3.08 -6.46
CA TYR A 120 -6.91 4.03 -6.72
C TYR A 120 -7.69 4.30 -5.42
N ALA A 121 -7.98 5.57 -5.15
CA ALA A 121 -8.91 5.95 -4.10
C ALA A 121 -9.82 7.08 -4.63
N PRO A 122 -11.15 7.00 -4.39
CA PRO A 122 -12.06 8.03 -4.87
C PRO A 122 -11.77 9.37 -4.17
N GLY A 123 -12.05 10.48 -4.88
CA GLY A 123 -11.88 11.85 -4.34
C GLY A 123 -12.73 12.16 -3.11
N THR A 124 -13.72 11.32 -2.79
CA THR A 124 -14.46 11.37 -1.52
C THR A 124 -13.56 11.13 -0.31
N MET A 125 -12.35 10.60 -0.49
CA MET A 125 -11.34 10.40 0.57
C MET A 125 -10.50 11.65 0.89
N GLY A 126 -10.87 12.84 0.37
CA GLY A 126 -10.16 14.09 0.63
C GLY A 126 -8.86 14.22 -0.17
N ASP A 127 -7.90 15.02 0.34
CA ASP A 127 -6.58 15.22 -0.28
C ASP A 127 -5.62 14.05 -0.01
N LEU A 128 -6.06 12.84 -0.34
CA LEU A 128 -5.37 11.61 -0.01
C LEU A 128 -3.95 11.57 -0.60
N LYS A 129 -2.96 11.37 0.30
CA LYS A 129 -1.53 11.25 -0.02
C LYS A 129 -1.04 9.88 0.46
N PRO A 130 -0.92 8.89 -0.44
CA PRO A 130 -0.43 7.58 -0.09
C PRO A 130 1.10 7.51 -0.18
N GLU A 131 1.70 6.74 0.73
CA GLU A 131 3.08 6.24 0.67
C GLU A 131 3.02 4.71 0.77
N LEU A 132 3.80 4.01 -0.05
CA LEU A 132 3.85 2.55 -0.05
C LEU A 132 5.19 2.07 0.49
N PHE A 133 5.15 1.09 1.38
CA PHE A 133 6.33 0.48 1.98
C PHE A 133 6.27 -1.03 1.86
N ALA A 134 7.43 -1.64 1.70
CA ALA A 134 7.63 -3.08 1.85
C ALA A 134 8.59 -3.34 3.01
N VAL A 135 8.26 -4.30 3.87
CA VAL A 135 9.11 -4.78 4.94
C VAL A 135 9.51 -6.21 4.63
N LEU A 136 10.81 -6.46 4.44
CA LEU A 136 11.34 -7.77 4.12
C LEU A 136 11.24 -8.70 5.34
N ARG A 137 10.63 -9.87 5.16
CA ARG A 137 10.66 -10.98 6.12
C ARG A 137 12.00 -11.71 5.97
N THR A 138 12.56 -12.14 7.10
CA THR A 138 13.84 -12.86 7.16
C THR A 138 13.65 -14.36 7.07
#